data_AF-A0A2D6P5W6-F1
#
_entry.id   AF-A0A2D6P5W6-F1
#
_cell.length_a   1.000
_cell.length_b   1.000
_cell.length_c   1.000
_cell.angle_alpha   90.00
_cell.angle_beta   90.00
_cell.angle_gamma   90.00
#
_symmetry.space_group_name_H-M   'P 1'
#
loop_
_entity.id
_entity.type
_entity.pdbx_description
1 polymer ?
#
loop_
_entity_poly.entity_id
_entity_poly.type
_entity_poly.pdbx_seq_one_letter_code
_entity_poly.pdbx_strand_id
1 'polypeptide(L)'
;MAIKISGSTIIDDSRNIVNAGVVTATSFDGDGSALTGVGIGTQGNVNTSGIVTTAFLSNPSIVSASVTLDSGTNNYGVFGPLTVSVGATITVGSGNTFVIV
;
A
#
# COMPACT_ATOMS: atom_id res chain seq x y z
N MET A 1 7.12 34.14 -4.40
CA MET A 1 6.12 35.15 -3.96
C MET A 1 4.74 34.51 -4.07
N ALA A 2 3.74 34.91 -3.29
CA ALA A 2 2.38 34.39 -3.47
C ALA A 2 1.53 35.47 -4.15
N ILE A 3 0.95 35.15 -5.30
CA ILE A 3 0.09 36.06 -6.05
C ILE A 3 -1.35 35.59 -5.85
N LYS A 4 -2.26 36.49 -5.45
CA LYS A 4 -3.69 36.17 -5.41
C LYS A 4 -4.31 36.45 -6.77
N ILE A 5 -4.86 35.44 -7.43
CA ILE A 5 -5.57 35.55 -8.71
C ILE A 5 -6.95 34.89 -8.56
N SER A 6 -8.02 35.68 -8.74
CA SER A 6 -9.40 35.17 -8.77
C SER A 6 -9.75 34.23 -7.60
N GLY A 7 -9.35 34.59 -6.37
CA GLY A 7 -9.59 33.80 -5.16
C GLY A 7 -8.61 32.65 -4.93
N SER A 8 -7.73 32.36 -5.89
CA SER A 8 -6.65 31.39 -5.75
C SER A 8 -5.36 32.08 -5.31
N THR A 9 -4.55 31.39 -4.51
CA THR A 9 -3.17 31.82 -4.24
C THR A 9 -2.23 31.00 -5.12
N ILE A 10 -1.58 31.66 -6.07
CA ILE A 10 -0.57 31.07 -6.94
C ILE A 10 0.80 31.24 -6.28
N ILE A 11 1.43 30.11 -5.95
CA ILE A 11 2.78 30.04 -5.40
C ILE A 11 3.71 29.65 -6.54
N ASP A 12 4.31 30.64 -7.18
CA ASP A 12 5.21 30.47 -8.35
C ASP A 12 6.70 30.40 -7.92
N ASP A 13 6.98 29.71 -6.81
CA ASP A 13 8.29 29.72 -6.15
C ASP A 13 8.44 28.46 -5.27
N SER A 14 9.68 28.04 -5.00
CA SER A 14 9.95 26.88 -4.11
C SER A 14 9.72 27.29 -2.65
N ARG A 15 8.49 27.10 -2.16
CA ARG A 15 8.10 27.47 -0.79
C ARG A 15 7.38 26.35 -0.07
N ASN A 16 7.55 26.32 1.25
CA ASN A 16 6.78 25.45 2.13
C ASN A 16 5.35 25.99 2.29
N ILE A 17 4.36 25.10 2.18
CA ILE A 17 2.98 25.39 2.58
C ILE A 17 2.83 25.01 4.06
N VAL A 18 2.58 26.00 4.92
CA VAL A 18 2.42 25.81 6.38
C VAL A 18 0.97 26.06 6.80
N ASN A 19 0.47 25.29 7.77
CA ASN A 19 -0.88 25.43 8.37
C ASN A 19 -2.07 25.34 7.38
N ALA A 20 -1.93 24.64 6.24
CA ALA A 20 -2.98 24.57 5.22
C ALA A 20 -4.14 23.61 5.53
N GLY A 21 -4.08 22.82 6.61
CA GLY A 21 -5.08 21.81 6.92
C GLY A 21 -5.02 20.65 5.91
N VAL A 22 -6.07 20.50 5.10
CA VAL A 22 -6.14 19.49 4.02
C VAL A 22 -5.65 20.11 2.72
N VAL A 23 -4.64 19.49 2.10
CA VAL A 23 -4.12 19.88 0.79
C VAL A 23 -4.47 18.79 -0.21
N THR A 24 -5.26 19.13 -1.23
CA THR A 24 -5.55 18.24 -2.36
C THR A 24 -4.71 18.66 -3.56
N ALA A 25 -3.92 17.74 -4.10
CA ALA A 25 -3.10 17.97 -5.29
C ALA A 25 -3.61 17.12 -6.46
N THR A 26 -3.58 17.66 -7.68
CA THR A 26 -3.89 16.90 -8.91
C THR A 26 -2.73 15.99 -9.31
N SER A 27 -1.50 16.35 -8.94
CA SER A 27 -0.28 15.61 -9.19
C SER A 27 0.77 15.97 -8.15
N PHE A 28 1.65 15.02 -7.83
CA PHE A 28 2.86 15.21 -7.03
C PHE A 28 4.05 14.74 -7.88
N ASP A 29 5.10 15.55 -7.94
CA ASP A 29 6.35 15.22 -8.63
C ASP A 29 7.46 15.05 -7.57
N GLY A 30 8.01 13.84 -7.46
CA GLY A 30 8.96 13.43 -6.43
C GLY A 30 8.84 11.94 -6.06
N ASP A 31 9.79 11.42 -5.28
CA ASP A 31 9.81 10.00 -4.86
C ASP A 31 8.90 9.70 -3.65
N GLY A 32 8.32 10.73 -3.03
CA GLY A 32 7.42 10.62 -1.88
C GLY A 32 8.09 10.19 -0.58
N SER A 33 9.42 10.02 -0.56
CA SER A 33 10.17 9.49 0.60
C SER A 33 10.08 10.39 1.84
N ALA A 34 9.90 11.70 1.64
CA ALA A 34 9.76 12.69 2.70
C ALA A 34 8.31 12.86 3.20
N LEU A 35 7.33 12.19 2.59
CA LEU A 35 5.95 12.27 3.03
C LEU A 35 5.72 11.37 4.26
N THR A 36 5.49 11.99 5.41
CA THR A 36 5.19 11.26 6.66
C THR A 36 3.69 11.12 6.88
N GLY A 37 3.23 10.05 7.54
CA GLY A 37 1.81 9.89 7.90
C GLY A 37 0.88 9.54 6.72
N VAL A 38 1.43 9.25 5.54
CA VAL A 38 0.68 8.96 4.30
C VAL A 38 0.44 7.46 4.10
N GLY A 39 0.52 6.68 5.18
CA GLY A 39 0.26 5.23 5.14
C GLY A 39 1.48 4.40 4.73
N ILE A 40 2.55 4.51 5.50
CA ILE A 40 3.24 3.32 6.03
C ILE A 40 2.83 3.28 7.51
N GLY A 41 1.77 2.52 7.78
CA GLY A 41 0.97 2.64 8.99
C GLY A 41 1.77 2.40 10.27
N THR A 42 1.50 3.20 11.29
CA THR A 42 2.04 3.03 12.65
C THR A 42 1.67 1.69 13.31
N GLN A 43 0.83 0.87 12.67
CA GLN A 43 0.59 -0.53 13.03
C GLN A 43 0.62 -1.39 11.77
N GLY A 44 1.74 -2.09 11.53
CA GLY A 44 1.85 -3.40 10.88
C GLY A 44 1.24 -3.66 9.49
N ASN A 45 0.55 -2.70 8.87
CA ASN A 45 -0.20 -2.91 7.64
C ASN A 45 0.20 -1.89 6.58
N VAL A 46 0.46 -2.39 5.38
CA VAL A 46 0.69 -1.62 4.17
C VAL A 46 -0.68 -1.31 3.55
N ASN A 47 -1.00 -0.04 3.35
CA ASN A 47 -2.19 0.34 2.58
C ASN A 47 -1.98 -0.11 1.12
N THR A 48 -2.79 -1.04 0.63
CA THR A 48 -2.67 -1.58 -0.73
C THR A 48 -3.26 -0.67 -1.81
N SER A 49 -3.91 0.43 -1.42
CA SER A 49 -4.41 1.42 -2.37
C SER A 49 -3.27 2.32 -2.84
N GLY A 50 -2.87 2.19 -4.10
CA GLY A 50 -1.77 2.96 -4.71
C GLY A 50 -0.38 2.33 -4.58
N ILE A 51 -0.26 1.19 -3.88
CA ILE A 51 0.97 0.40 -3.84
C ILE A 51 0.86 -0.72 -4.86
N VAL A 52 1.78 -0.73 -5.84
CA VAL A 52 1.98 -1.87 -6.74
C VAL A 52 2.56 -3.01 -5.89
N THR A 53 1.72 -3.97 -5.51
CA THR A 53 2.02 -5.01 -4.52
C THR A 53 2.93 -6.13 -5.03
N THR A 54 4.02 -5.79 -5.72
CA THR A 54 5.01 -6.79 -6.13
C THR A 54 6.05 -7.10 -5.06
N ALA A 55 6.07 -6.40 -3.91
CA ALA A 55 7.18 -6.49 -2.95
C ALA A 55 6.85 -6.52 -1.43
N PHE A 56 5.62 -6.24 -0.97
CA PHE A 56 5.31 -6.23 0.48
C PHE A 56 4.63 -7.53 0.91
N LEU A 57 5.42 -8.47 1.44
CA LEU A 57 4.96 -9.70 2.07
C LEU A 57 4.73 -9.47 3.57
N SER A 58 3.53 -9.04 3.97
CA SER A 58 3.05 -9.36 5.32
C SER A 58 2.40 -10.75 5.25
N ASN A 59 3.17 -11.81 5.52
CA ASN A 59 2.67 -13.19 5.49
C ASN A 59 2.19 -13.60 6.90
N PRO A 60 0.88 -13.78 7.14
CA PRO A 60 0.42 -14.27 8.44
C PRO A 60 0.90 -15.71 8.65
N SER A 61 1.32 -16.06 9.87
CA SER A 61 1.64 -17.45 10.24
C SER A 61 0.39 -18.31 10.46
N ILE A 62 -0.81 -17.71 10.36
CA ILE A 62 -2.11 -18.37 10.55
C ILE A 62 -3.09 -17.91 9.46
N VAL A 63 -3.71 -18.87 8.78
CA VAL A 63 -4.90 -18.66 7.93
C VAL A 63 -6.13 -19.00 8.77
N SER A 64 -6.75 -17.97 9.36
CA SER A 64 -7.92 -18.13 10.24
C SER A 64 -9.26 -18.15 9.50
N ALA A 65 -9.27 -17.73 8.23
CA ALA A 65 -10.41 -17.76 7.32
C ALA A 65 -9.93 -18.12 5.91
N SER A 66 -10.79 -18.69 5.07
CA SER A 66 -10.40 -19.10 3.73
C SER A 66 -9.86 -17.93 2.88
N VAL A 67 -8.79 -18.20 2.14
CA VAL A 67 -8.13 -17.24 1.25
C VAL A 67 -8.07 -17.81 -0.18
N THR A 68 -8.27 -16.95 -1.17
CA THR A 68 -8.10 -17.28 -2.60
C THR A 68 -6.92 -16.51 -3.16
N LEU A 69 -5.97 -17.23 -3.73
CA LEU A 69 -4.73 -16.74 -4.35
C LEU A 69 -4.88 -16.83 -5.89
N ASP A 70 -5.56 -15.86 -6.49
CA ASP A 70 -6.01 -15.92 -7.91
C ASP A 70 -5.66 -14.68 -8.76
N SER A 71 -4.57 -13.99 -8.43
CA SER A 71 -4.17 -12.77 -9.15
C SER A 71 -3.45 -13.04 -10.48
N GLY A 72 -3.78 -14.11 -11.22
CA GLY A 72 -3.04 -14.53 -12.42
C GLY A 72 -1.58 -14.89 -12.14
N THR A 73 -0.82 -15.38 -13.14
CA THR A 73 0.51 -16.04 -13.02
C THR A 73 1.48 -15.41 -12.01
N ASN A 74 1.32 -15.75 -10.73
CA ASN A 74 2.05 -15.17 -9.60
C ASN A 74 2.58 -16.27 -8.68
N ASN A 75 3.62 -15.91 -7.92
CA ASN A 75 4.16 -16.73 -6.85
C ASN A 75 3.76 -16.12 -5.50
N TYR A 76 2.99 -16.86 -4.71
CA TYR A 76 2.62 -16.49 -3.36
C TYR A 76 3.56 -17.20 -2.37
N GLY A 77 4.28 -16.43 -1.57
CA GLY A 77 5.25 -16.94 -0.61
C GLY A 77 4.82 -16.71 0.84
N VAL A 78 5.02 -17.73 1.68
CA VAL A 78 5.02 -17.61 3.15
C VAL A 78 6.36 -18.11 3.64
N PHE A 79 7.09 -17.29 4.39
CA PHE A 79 8.30 -17.68 5.10
C PHE A 79 7.96 -18.17 6.51
N GLY A 80 8.41 -19.37 6.85
CA GLY A 80 8.16 -20.01 8.15
C GLY A 80 6.87 -20.86 8.18
N PRO A 81 6.60 -21.52 9.32
CA PRO A 81 5.48 -22.44 9.46
C PRO A 81 4.15 -21.72 9.27
N LEU A 82 3.23 -22.40 8.61
CA LEU A 82 1.87 -21.92 8.36
C LEU A 82 0.86 -22.81 9.07
N THR A 83 0.04 -22.23 9.92
CA THR A 83 -1.12 -22.91 10.51
C THR A 83 -2.37 -22.57 9.71
N VAL A 84 -3.15 -23.58 9.31
CA VAL A 84 -4.48 -23.37 8.71
C VAL A 84 -5.52 -23.83 9.72
N SER A 85 -6.42 -22.92 10.12
CA SER A 85 -7.49 -23.24 11.05
C SER A 85 -8.43 -24.29 10.47
N VAL A 86 -9.02 -25.12 11.34
CA VAL A 86 -10.04 -26.09 10.92
C VAL A 86 -11.18 -25.37 10.19
N GLY A 87 -11.53 -25.84 9.00
CA GLY A 87 -12.57 -25.26 8.16
C GLY A 87 -12.12 -24.10 7.27
N ALA A 88 -10.88 -23.60 7.41
CA ALA A 88 -10.29 -22.67 6.47
C ALA A 88 -9.62 -23.42 5.30
N THR A 89 -9.58 -22.77 4.14
CA THR A 89 -8.97 -23.30 2.92
C THR A 89 -8.03 -22.26 2.28
N ILE A 90 -6.99 -22.74 1.62
CA ILE A 90 -6.17 -21.93 0.70
C ILE A 90 -6.48 -22.42 -0.70
N THR A 91 -7.17 -21.59 -1.48
CA THR A 91 -7.48 -21.88 -2.89
C THR A 91 -6.42 -21.23 -3.76
N VAL A 92 -5.70 -22.04 -4.54
CA VAL A 92 -4.69 -21.54 -5.49
C VAL A 92 -5.29 -21.55 -6.89
N GLY A 93 -5.40 -20.36 -7.49
CA GLY A 93 -5.90 -20.18 -8.85
C GLY A 93 -4.97 -20.79 -9.92
N SER A 94 -5.50 -20.99 -11.12
CA SER A 94 -4.73 -21.58 -12.23
C SER A 94 -3.54 -20.71 -12.60
N GLY A 95 -2.38 -21.34 -12.84
CA GLY A 95 -1.15 -20.65 -13.21
C GLY A 95 -0.40 -19.99 -12.05
N ASN A 96 -0.93 -20.10 -10.82
CA ASN A 96 -0.30 -19.56 -9.62
C ASN A 96 0.48 -20.64 -8.89
N THR A 97 1.48 -20.22 -8.11
CA THR A 97 2.17 -21.10 -7.16
C THR A 97 1.98 -20.59 -5.74
N PHE A 98 1.87 -21.53 -4.81
CA PHE A 98 1.89 -21.24 -3.38
C PHE A 98 3.04 -22.01 -2.75
N VAL A 99 3.97 -21.29 -2.14
CA VAL A 99 5.19 -21.87 -1.57
C VAL A 99 5.30 -21.46 -0.11
N ILE A 100 5.52 -22.46 0.74
CA ILE A 100 5.93 -22.28 2.12
C ILE A 100 7.45 -22.53 2.14
N VAL A 101 8.22 -21.50 2.49
CA VAL A 101 9.69 -21.49 2.53
C VAL A 101 10.19 -21.63 3.95
#